data_AF-A0A174YZB3-F1
#
_entry.id   AF-A0A174YZB3-F1
#
_cell.length_a   1.000
_cell.length_b   1.000
_cell.length_c   1.000
_cell.angle_alpha   90.00
_cell.angle_beta   90.00
_cell.angle_gamma   90.00
#
_symmetry.space_group_name_H-M   'P 1'
#
loop_
_entity.id
_entity.type
_entity.pdbx_description
1 polymer ?
#
loop_
_entity_poly.entity_id
_entity_poly.type
_entity_poly.pdbx_seq_one_letter_code
_entity_poly.pdbx_strand_id
1 'polypeptide(L)'
;MPKAKTAQSRAETTEQLAPSGAGNKENSLLQFDVRIQSIRPGESIKGTASVNINGAFAIRGVKIIEGSNGLFVSMPSYKVGNEYKDICFPITQECRKQLHEAVIGAYEQAISQGQDTVAKHHGMQAPEGQPMEMAGM
;
A
#
# COMPACT_ATOMS: atom_id res chain seq x y z
N MET A 1 -9.49 6.98 -70.91
CA MET A 1 -10.34 8.16 -70.69
C MET A 1 -11.06 8.00 -69.36
N PRO A 2 -10.84 8.90 -68.37
CA PRO A 2 -11.37 8.78 -67.02
C PRO A 2 -12.75 9.45 -66.88
N LYS A 3 -13.60 8.93 -65.98
CA LYS A 3 -14.77 9.65 -65.46
C LYS A 3 -14.67 9.72 -63.94
N ALA A 4 -15.05 10.89 -63.41
CA ALA A 4 -14.70 11.40 -62.10
C ALA A 4 -15.78 11.17 -61.04
N LYS A 5 -15.33 11.26 -59.77
CA LYS A 5 -16.01 11.68 -58.54
C LYS A 5 -17.18 10.82 -58.01
N THR A 6 -17.07 10.39 -56.75
CA THR A 6 -17.85 10.97 -55.63
C THR A 6 -17.33 10.43 -54.29
N ALA A 7 -17.16 11.35 -53.34
CA ALA A 7 -16.76 11.12 -51.97
C ALA A 7 -17.88 10.44 -51.15
N GLN A 8 -17.52 9.53 -50.26
CA GLN A 8 -18.37 9.10 -49.16
C GLN A 8 -17.75 9.54 -47.83
N SER A 9 -18.24 10.66 -47.32
CA SER A 9 -18.18 11.03 -45.92
C SER A 9 -19.61 11.32 -45.50
N ARG A 10 -20.15 10.51 -44.58
CA ARG A 10 -21.31 10.84 -43.74
C ARG A 10 -21.48 9.80 -42.64
N ALA A 11 -20.93 10.10 -41.46
CA ALA A 11 -21.35 9.49 -40.21
C ALA A 11 -21.98 10.61 -39.39
N GLU A 12 -23.31 10.61 -39.25
CA GLU A 12 -24.04 11.47 -38.32
C GLU A 12 -25.32 10.76 -37.88
N THR A 13 -25.46 10.58 -36.57
CA THR A 13 -26.64 10.82 -35.70
C THR A 13 -26.28 10.16 -34.36
N THR A 14 -25.79 10.87 -33.34
CA THR A 14 -26.45 11.89 -32.50
C THR A 14 -27.57 11.32 -31.63
N GLU A 15 -27.23 11.07 -30.36
CA GLU A 15 -28.03 11.42 -29.17
C GLU A 15 -26.97 11.88 -28.12
N GLN A 16 -26.61 13.17 -28.06
CA GLN A 16 -27.17 14.25 -27.21
C GLN A 16 -27.28 13.86 -25.72
N LEU A 17 -26.36 14.35 -24.86
CA LEU A 17 -26.49 15.57 -24.00
C LEU A 17 -27.61 15.42 -22.95
N ALA A 18 -27.45 15.58 -21.64
CA ALA A 18 -26.51 16.28 -20.73
C ALA A 18 -26.85 15.81 -19.28
N PRO A 19 -26.48 16.46 -18.15
CA PRO A 19 -25.52 17.53 -17.88
C PRO A 19 -24.53 17.21 -16.75
N SER A 20 -23.60 18.15 -16.54
CA SER A 20 -22.70 18.30 -15.40
C SER A 20 -23.26 17.83 -14.06
N GLY A 21 -22.72 16.73 -13.55
CA GLY A 21 -22.65 16.47 -12.12
C GLY A 21 -21.47 17.25 -11.55
N ALA A 22 -21.68 18.55 -11.27
CA ALA A 22 -20.86 19.30 -10.34
C ALA A 22 -21.05 18.71 -8.93
N GLY A 23 -20.50 17.52 -8.69
CA GLY A 23 -20.14 17.11 -7.35
C GLY A 23 -18.83 17.80 -7.07
N ASN A 24 -18.85 18.80 -6.20
CA ASN A 24 -17.68 19.42 -5.63
C ASN A 24 -16.77 18.30 -5.08
N LYS A 25 -15.84 17.78 -5.88
CA LYS A 25 -14.74 16.99 -5.34
C LYS A 25 -13.77 18.03 -4.85
N GLU A 26 -14.09 18.55 -3.68
CA GLU A 26 -13.09 18.95 -2.72
C GLU A 26 -12.10 17.77 -2.76
N ASN A 27 -10.99 17.97 -3.48
CA ASN A 27 -9.90 17.02 -3.56
C ASN A 27 -9.31 17.04 -2.16
N SER A 28 -10.01 16.35 -1.27
CA SER A 28 -9.66 16.18 0.11
C SER A 28 -8.40 15.37 0.01
N LEU A 29 -7.27 16.07 0.11
CA LEU A 29 -5.97 15.46 0.18
C LEU A 29 -6.09 14.36 1.22
N LEU A 30 -5.85 13.11 0.80
CA LEU A 30 -5.94 11.99 1.72
C LEU A 30 -4.88 12.22 2.78
N GLN A 31 -5.33 12.40 4.02
CA GLN A 31 -4.42 12.54 5.13
C GLN A 31 -3.91 11.15 5.49
N PHE A 32 -2.60 10.95 5.33
CA PHE A 32 -1.92 9.73 5.70
C PHE A 32 -1.20 9.94 7.02
N ASP A 33 -1.66 9.25 8.07
CA ASP A 33 -0.92 9.14 9.32
C ASP A 33 -0.15 7.81 9.28
N VAL A 34 1.17 7.87 9.40
CA VAL A 34 2.03 6.69 9.28
C VAL A 34 2.71 6.41 10.60
N ARG A 35 2.57 5.16 11.06
CA ARG A 35 3.24 4.66 12.25
C ARG A 35 4.21 3.55 11.88
N ILE A 36 5.48 3.79 12.17
CA ILE A 36 6.53 2.77 12.02
C ILE A 36 6.44 1.79 13.18
N GLN A 37 6.35 0.49 12.88
CA GLN A 37 6.29 -0.56 13.90
C GLN A 37 7.68 -1.10 14.23
N SER A 38 8.49 -1.36 13.20
CA SER A 38 9.83 -1.95 13.34
C SER A 38 10.75 -1.37 12.28
N ILE A 39 12.00 -1.13 12.68
CA ILE A 39 13.11 -0.74 11.82
C ILE A 39 14.19 -1.81 11.92
N ARG A 40 14.73 -2.24 10.79
CA ARG A 40 15.71 -3.32 10.64
C ARG A 40 16.75 -2.93 9.59
N PRO A 41 17.82 -2.19 9.96
CA PRO A 41 18.74 -1.61 8.99
C PRO A 41 19.59 -2.63 8.21
N GLY A 42 19.61 -3.91 8.59
CA GLY A 42 20.43 -4.97 7.98
C GLY A 42 19.70 -5.97 7.07
N GLU A 43 18.38 -5.90 6.95
CA GLU A 43 17.60 -6.80 6.07
C GLU A 43 17.15 -6.07 4.80
N SER A 44 16.84 -6.80 3.72
CA SER A 44 16.24 -6.20 2.52
C SER A 44 14.94 -5.46 2.87
N ILE A 45 14.19 -5.98 3.84
CA ILE A 45 13.04 -5.29 4.44
C ILE A 45 13.57 -4.43 5.59
N LYS A 46 13.63 -3.13 5.35
CA LYS A 46 14.11 -2.13 6.29
C LYS A 46 13.14 -1.86 7.43
N GLY A 47 11.86 -2.17 7.25
CA GLY A 47 10.88 -2.01 8.31
C GLY A 47 9.47 -2.36 7.92
N THR A 48 8.58 -2.32 8.90
CA THR A 48 7.13 -2.45 8.71
C THR A 48 6.43 -1.24 9.30
N ALA A 49 5.43 -0.74 8.60
CA ALA A 49 4.61 0.39 8.99
C ALA A 49 3.12 0.04 8.93
N SER A 50 2.34 0.92 9.54
CA SER A 50 0.90 0.99 9.36
C SER A 50 0.52 2.38 8.94
N VAL A 51 -0.44 2.47 8.02
CA VAL A 51 -0.91 3.73 7.47
C VAL A 51 -2.39 3.87 7.82
N ASN A 52 -2.77 4.99 8.42
CA ASN A 52 -4.15 5.37 8.64
C ASN A 52 -4.53 6.44 7.62
N ILE A 53 -5.65 6.23 6.93
CA ILE A 53 -6.15 7.09 5.86
C ILE A 53 -7.36 7.85 6.41
N ASN A 54 -7.26 9.18 6.43
CA ASN A 54 -8.30 10.11 6.92
C ASN A 54 -8.82 9.77 8.34
N GLY A 55 -8.02 9.10 9.17
CA GLY A 55 -8.44 8.65 10.49
C GLY A 55 -9.53 7.57 10.50
N ALA A 56 -9.99 7.12 9.33
CA ALA A 56 -11.15 6.24 9.18
C ALA A 56 -10.76 4.81 8.76
N PHE A 57 -9.58 4.61 8.18
CA PHE A 57 -9.16 3.32 7.64
C PHE A 57 -7.68 3.05 7.86
N ALA A 58 -7.36 1.93 8.52
CA ALA A 58 -5.98 1.55 8.81
C ALA A 58 -5.53 0.34 7.99
N ILE A 59 -4.40 0.50 7.30
CA ILE A 59 -3.69 -0.53 6.56
C ILE A 59 -2.48 -0.96 7.39
N ARG A 60 -2.41 -2.25 7.74
CA ARG A 60 -1.28 -2.84 8.47
C ARG A 60 -0.43 -3.71 7.55
N GLY A 61 0.85 -3.85 7.87
CA GLY A 61 1.76 -4.72 7.12
C GLY A 61 2.37 -4.07 5.87
N VAL A 62 2.41 -2.73 5.84
CA VAL A 62 3.13 -1.99 4.79
C VAL A 62 4.62 -2.20 5.04
N LYS A 63 5.37 -2.65 4.03
CA LYS A 63 6.80 -2.95 4.16
C LYS A 63 7.62 -1.85 3.51
N ILE A 64 8.68 -1.40 4.20
CA ILE A 64 9.71 -0.53 3.62
C ILE A 64 10.87 -1.44 3.23
N ILE A 65 11.25 -1.39 1.96
CA ILE A 65 12.25 -2.29 1.37
C ILE A 65 13.33 -1.42 0.70
N GLU A 66 14.60 -1.81 0.86
CA GLU A 66 15.72 -1.18 0.15
C GLU A 66 15.97 -1.93 -1.15
N GLY A 67 15.76 -1.27 -2.28
CA GLY A 67 16.07 -1.78 -3.61
C GLY A 67 17.30 -1.10 -4.18
N SER A 68 17.68 -1.50 -5.40
CA SER A 68 18.85 -0.94 -6.11
C SER A 68 18.74 0.57 -6.37
N ASN A 69 17.51 1.09 -6.46
CA ASN A 69 17.22 2.51 -6.72
C ASN A 69 16.82 3.29 -5.45
N GLY A 70 17.08 2.73 -4.26
CA GLY A 70 16.73 3.33 -2.97
C GLY A 70 15.54 2.66 -2.28
N LEU A 71 15.04 3.32 -1.24
CA LEU A 71 13.93 2.83 -0.42
C LEU A 71 12.61 2.91 -1.20
N PHE A 72 11.82 1.85 -1.12
CA PHE A 72 10.48 1.79 -1.70
C PHE A 72 9.49 1.11 -0.76
N VAL A 73 8.21 1.40 -0.99
CA VAL A 73 7.10 0.90 -0.18
C VAL A 73 6.42 -0.27 -0.91
N SER A 74 6.33 -1.42 -0.24
CA SER A 74 5.57 -2.58 -0.69
C SER A 74 4.27 -2.67 0.12
N MET A 75 3.16 -2.78 -0.62
CA MET A 75 1.84 -2.95 0.00
C MET A 75 1.74 -4.30 0.72
N PRO A 76 0.84 -4.42 1.71
CA PRO A 76 0.52 -5.70 2.32
C PRO A 76 0.02 -6.67 1.24
N SER A 77 0.61 -7.86 1.21
CA SER A 77 0.31 -8.89 0.21
C SER A 77 0.14 -10.25 0.85
N TYR A 78 -0.64 -11.10 0.20
CA TYR A 78 -0.89 -12.48 0.58
C TYR A 78 -0.46 -13.42 -0.54
N LYS A 79 0.00 -14.62 -0.17
CA LYS A 79 0.45 -15.62 -1.13
C LYS A 79 -0.76 -16.45 -1.60
N VAL A 80 -0.94 -16.54 -2.91
CA VAL A 80 -1.95 -17.38 -3.57
C VAL A 80 -1.22 -18.35 -4.49
N GLY A 81 -1.13 -19.61 -4.05
CA GLY A 81 -0.33 -20.61 -4.75
C GLY A 81 1.14 -20.20 -4.81
N ASN A 82 1.63 -19.87 -6.00
CA ASN A 82 3.01 -19.41 -6.24
C ASN A 82 3.14 -17.89 -6.45
N GLU A 83 2.03 -17.15 -6.47
CA GLU A 83 2.03 -15.70 -6.74
C GLU A 83 1.69 -14.92 -5.46
N TYR A 84 2.25 -13.71 -5.33
CA TYR A 84 1.84 -12.76 -4.28
C TYR A 84 0.87 -11.74 -4.86
N LYS A 85 -0.26 -11.55 -4.19
CA LYS A 85 -1.25 -10.53 -4.56
C LYS A 85 -1.34 -9.48 -3.47
N ASP A 86 -1.34 -8.22 -3.86
CA ASP A 86 -1.54 -7.12 -2.91
C ASP A 86 -2.97 -7.12 -2.39
N ILE A 87 -3.12 -6.97 -1.07
CA ILE A 87 -4.42 -6.88 -0.39
C ILE A 87 -5.04 -5.50 -0.64
N CYS A 88 -4.21 -4.47 -0.71
CA CYS A 88 -4.62 -3.12 -1.02
C CYS A 88 -3.63 -2.48 -1.98
N PHE A 89 -4.14 -1.71 -2.93
CA PHE A 89 -3.33 -1.01 -3.92
C PHE A 89 -3.93 0.37 -4.20
N PRO A 90 -3.10 1.43 -4.30
CA PRO A 90 -3.58 2.73 -4.75
C PRO A 90 -3.96 2.65 -6.24
N ILE A 91 -5.15 3.15 -6.58
CA ILE A 91 -5.66 3.16 -7.96
C ILE A 91 -5.05 4.31 -8.77
N THR A 92 -4.87 5.47 -8.14
CA THR A 92 -4.35 6.68 -8.81
C THR A 92 -2.85 6.85 -8.57
N GLN A 93 -2.16 7.42 -9.56
CA GLN A 93 -0.73 7.72 -9.46
C GLN A 93 -0.43 8.73 -8.34
N GLU A 94 -1.30 9.72 -8.17
CA GLU A 94 -1.18 10.73 -7.13
C GLU A 94 -1.22 10.12 -5.72
N CYS A 95 -2.20 9.26 -5.43
CA CYS A 95 -2.27 8.55 -4.14
C CYS A 95 -1.06 7.66 -3.93
N ARG A 96 -0.58 6.97 -4.98
CA ARG A 96 0.66 6.16 -4.89
C ARG A 96 1.85 7.02 -4.48
N LYS A 97 2.01 8.21 -5.09
CA LYS A 97 3.11 9.13 -4.77
C LYS A 97 3.00 9.67 -3.35
N GLN A 98 1.83 10.18 -2.96
CA GLN A 98 1.59 10.73 -1.62
C GLN A 98 1.79 9.69 -0.52
N LEU A 99 1.25 8.48 -0.71
CA LEU A 99 1.43 7.37 0.23
C LEU A 99 2.91 6.98 0.36
N HIS A 100 3.62 6.91 -0.77
CA HIS A 100 5.05 6.60 -0.79
C HIS A 100 5.85 7.65 -0.02
N GLU A 101 5.65 8.94 -0.33
CA GLU A 101 6.33 10.05 0.34
C GLU A 101 6.02 10.09 1.84
N ALA A 102 4.75 9.90 2.24
CA ALA A 102 4.36 9.87 3.65
C ALA A 102 5.03 8.73 4.42
N VAL A 103 5.09 7.53 3.84
CA VAL A 103 5.68 6.36 4.51
C VAL A 103 7.20 6.46 4.60
N ILE A 104 7.87 6.87 3.52
CA ILE A 104 9.32 7.05 3.53
C ILE A 104 9.71 8.20 4.49
N GLY A 105 8.99 9.32 4.45
CA GLY A 105 9.26 10.44 5.36
C GLY A 105 9.08 10.07 6.83
N ALA A 106 8.05 9.28 7.17
CA ALA A 106 7.88 8.77 8.53
C ALA A 106 8.98 7.78 8.94
N TYR A 107 9.46 6.97 8.00
CA TYR A 107 10.58 6.05 8.24
C TYR A 107 11.89 6.79 8.50
N GLU A 108 12.23 7.79 7.67
CA GLU A 108 13.43 8.62 7.85
C GLU A 108 13.40 9.40 9.17
N GLN A 109 12.23 9.94 9.54
CA GLN A 109 12.03 10.58 10.84
C GLN A 109 12.23 9.60 12.00
N ALA A 110 11.69 8.38 11.89
CA ALA A 110 11.82 7.37 12.93
C ALA A 110 13.27 6.85 13.07
N ILE A 111 14.03 6.76 11.98
CA ILE A 111 15.47 6.45 12.05
C ILE A 111 16.21 7.59 12.76
N SER A 112 15.89 8.83 12.40
CA SER A 112 16.55 10.03 12.94
C SER A 112 16.24 10.23 14.43
N GLN A 113 15.07 9.82 14.88
CA GLN A 113 14.63 9.91 16.28
C GLN A 113 15.17 8.78 17.17
N GLY A 114 15.90 7.80 16.63
CA GLY A 114 16.51 6.73 17.41
C GLY A 114 15.62 5.49 17.52
N GLN A 115 16.28 4.34 17.61
CA GLN A 115 15.78 2.97 17.49
C GLN A 115 14.83 2.52 18.63
N ASP A 116 13.81 3.29 19.00
CA ASP A 116 13.03 3.08 20.24
C ASP A 116 11.74 2.23 20.09
N THR A 117 11.47 1.61 18.94
CA THR A 117 10.31 0.68 18.81
C THR A 117 10.69 -0.80 18.68
N VAL A 118 11.98 -1.14 18.82
CA VAL A 118 12.44 -2.54 18.74
C VAL A 118 12.07 -3.28 20.03
N ALA A 119 10.91 -3.92 20.07
CA ALA A 119 10.63 -5.22 20.70
C ALA A 119 9.19 -5.35 21.20
N LYS A 120 8.22 -5.59 20.30
CA LYS A 120 6.98 -6.28 20.73
C LYS A 120 6.17 -6.95 19.62
N HIS A 121 6.79 -7.75 18.74
CA HIS A 121 6.08 -8.88 18.11
C HIS A 121 7.04 -9.79 17.31
N HIS A 122 7.83 -10.60 18.00
CA HIS A 122 8.38 -11.81 17.40
C HIS A 122 8.30 -12.94 18.42
N GLY A 123 7.44 -13.93 18.14
CA GLY A 123 7.40 -15.22 18.83
C GLY A 123 6.36 -15.38 19.95
N MET A 124 5.09 -15.66 19.61
CA MET A 124 4.38 -16.68 20.41
C MET A 124 4.92 -18.03 19.95
N GLN A 125 6.11 -18.38 20.42
CA GLN A 125 6.52 -19.77 20.52
C GLN A 125 5.73 -20.33 21.70
N ALA A 126 4.86 -21.31 21.42
CA ALA A 126 4.08 -21.97 22.45
C ALA A 126 5.04 -22.59 23.48
N PRO A 127 4.81 -22.40 24.80
CA PRO A 127 5.64 -23.00 25.82
C PRO A 127 5.47 -24.53 25.80
N GLU A 128 6.61 -25.19 25.95
CA GLU A 128 6.78 -26.63 26.07
C GLU A 128 5.83 -27.24 27.11
N GLY A 129 5.03 -28.23 26.69
CA GLY A 129 4.29 -29.10 27.59
C GLY A 129 5.22 -30.18 28.13
N GLN A 130 5.66 -30.03 29.38
CA GLN A 130 6.36 -31.06 30.15
C GLN A 130 5.47 -32.32 30.33
N PRO A 131 6.08 -33.52 30.42
CA PRO A 131 5.37 -34.75 30.72
C PRO A 131 4.92 -34.76 32.19
N MET A 132 3.63 -34.97 32.44
CA MET A 132 3.10 -35.16 33.79
C MET A 132 3.35 -36.62 34.20
N GLU A 133 4.42 -36.86 34.96
CA GLU A 133 4.57 -38.08 35.75
C GLU A 133 3.50 -38.08 36.84
N MET A 134 2.56 -39.03 36.77
CA MET A 134 1.68 -39.36 37.90
C MET A 134 2.17 -40.69 38.48
N ALA A 135 2.90 -40.57 39.58
CA ALA A 135 3.22 -41.67 40.48
C ALA A 135 1.96 -42.10 41.27
N GLY A 136 1.74 -43.41 41.34
CA GLY A 136 1.21 -44.11 42.51
C GLY A 136 -0.26 -43.93 42.86
N MET A 137 -1.09 -44.91 42.47
CA MET A 137 -1.96 -45.72 43.34
C MET A 137 -2.73 -46.75 42.51
#